data_AF-A0A1U8GCH6-F1
#
_entry.id   AF-A0A1U8GCH6-F1
#
_cell.length_a   1.000
_cell.length_b   1.000
_cell.length_c   1.000
_cell.angle_alpha   90.00
_cell.angle_beta   90.00
_cell.angle_gamma   90.00
#
_symmetry.space_group_name_H-M   'P 1'
#
loop_
_entity.id
_entity.type
_entity.pdbx_description
1 polymer ?
#
loop_
_entity_poly.entity_id
_entity_poly.type
_entity_poly.pdbx_seq_one_letter_code
_entity_poly.pdbx_strand_id
1 'polypeptide(L)'
;MADAAVTPSTDAVPPSTTTDPVVEDERKLKYLDFVQVAAIYVIVCFSTLYEYGKANSGPLKPGVQAVEASVKTAIGPVYEKFHDVPFDLLKFIDLKVGDLITEVDSHLPSLLKQASSKALLIAHRAPEIARDLTSEVQRNGLADTANNIGKALYTKYEPTAKDLYAKYEPVAEKNAVSAWRSLNKLPFFPQVAQILVPTAAYWSEKYNQVVNYASENGYAVAHYFPIIPVERIAKMFEGGAATENEQPVASGQ
;
A
#
# COMPACT_ATOMS: atom_id res chain seq x y z
N MET A 1 -57.44 29.66 55.30
CA MET A 1 -58.68 29.00 54.82
C MET A 1 -58.67 29.06 53.30
N ALA A 2 -58.85 27.89 52.67
CA ALA A 2 -59.35 27.65 51.31
C ALA A 2 -58.59 28.23 50.10
N ASP A 3 -57.80 27.35 49.46
CA ASP A 3 -58.08 26.67 48.18
C ASP A 3 -58.72 27.45 47.01
N ALA A 4 -58.07 27.46 45.86
CA ALA A 4 -58.70 27.23 44.54
C ALA A 4 -57.62 27.06 43.44
N ALA A 5 -57.62 25.87 42.84
CA ALA A 5 -56.84 25.49 41.68
C ALA A 5 -57.21 26.28 40.42
N VAL A 6 -56.19 26.59 39.60
CA VAL A 6 -56.34 26.89 38.17
C VAL A 6 -55.30 26.05 37.43
N THR A 7 -55.78 25.12 36.60
CA THR A 7 -54.99 24.34 35.63
C THR A 7 -54.55 25.22 34.46
N PRO A 8 -53.33 25.06 33.91
CA PRO A 8 -53.01 25.54 32.58
C PRO A 8 -53.07 24.41 31.55
N SER A 9 -53.85 24.65 30.51
CA SER A 9 -53.91 23.86 29.29
C SER A 9 -52.58 23.85 28.53
N THR A 10 -52.27 22.66 28.03
CA THR A 10 -51.56 22.31 26.80
C THR A 10 -51.29 23.46 25.83
N ASP A 11 -50.01 23.72 25.57
CA ASP A 11 -49.47 23.73 24.21
C ASP A 11 -47.97 23.44 24.25
N ALA A 12 -47.62 22.23 23.79
CA ALA A 12 -46.25 21.77 23.64
C ALA A 12 -45.70 22.29 22.31
N VAL A 13 -44.76 23.23 22.38
CA VAL A 13 -43.87 23.57 21.26
C VAL A 13 -42.71 22.58 21.27
N PRO A 14 -42.50 21.76 20.22
CA PRO A 14 -41.35 20.86 20.17
C PRO A 14 -40.07 21.65 19.88
N PRO A 15 -38.92 21.29 20.47
CA PRO A 15 -37.66 21.96 20.20
C PRO A 15 -37.23 21.66 18.77
N SER A 16 -37.05 22.71 17.98
CA SER A 16 -36.40 22.62 16.67
C SER A 16 -34.94 22.22 16.88
N THR A 17 -34.64 20.97 16.57
CA THR A 17 -33.27 20.50 16.37
C THR A 17 -32.72 21.22 15.14
N THR A 18 -32.00 22.32 15.36
CA THR A 18 -31.11 22.89 14.36
C THR A 18 -29.97 21.90 14.18
N THR A 19 -30.15 21.01 13.22
CA THR A 19 -29.06 20.23 12.64
C THR A 19 -28.20 21.23 11.87
N ASP A 20 -27.14 21.71 12.52
CA ASP A 20 -26.04 22.35 11.81
C ASP A 20 -25.58 21.36 10.73
N PRO A 21 -25.48 21.76 9.45
CA PRO A 21 -24.78 20.95 8.48
C PRO A 21 -23.33 20.88 8.96
N VAL A 22 -22.92 19.71 9.43
CA VAL A 22 -21.50 19.38 9.53
C VAL A 22 -20.97 19.55 8.12
N VAL A 23 -20.31 20.70 7.90
CA VAL A 23 -19.46 20.91 6.75
C VAL A 23 -18.35 19.88 6.92
N GLU A 24 -18.57 18.69 6.36
CA GLU A 24 -17.51 17.70 6.22
C GLU A 24 -16.38 18.40 5.47
N ASP A 25 -15.23 18.52 6.14
CA ASP A 25 -14.04 19.12 5.58
C ASP A 25 -13.69 18.35 4.30
N GLU A 26 -13.99 18.95 3.14
CA GLU A 26 -13.94 18.28 1.83
C GLU A 26 -12.53 17.74 1.49
N ARG A 27 -11.51 18.14 2.28
CA ARG A 27 -10.11 17.74 2.16
C ARG A 27 -9.68 16.63 3.12
N LYS A 28 -10.54 16.11 3.98
CA LYS A 28 -10.15 15.13 4.98
C LYS A 28 -10.20 13.70 4.42
N LEU A 29 -9.03 13.07 4.32
CA LEU A 29 -8.89 11.64 4.03
C LEU A 29 -9.17 10.83 5.30
N LYS A 30 -9.94 9.75 5.21
CA LYS A 30 -10.38 8.95 6.37
C LYS A 30 -9.36 7.89 6.78
N TYR A 31 -8.62 7.32 5.82
CA TYR A 31 -7.66 6.24 6.01
C TYR A 31 -6.24 6.62 5.56
N LEU A 32 -6.12 7.49 4.56
CA LEU A 32 -4.86 7.88 3.92
C LEU A 32 -4.33 9.26 4.36
N ASP A 33 -4.87 9.83 5.45
CA ASP A 33 -4.42 11.12 6.01
C ASP A 33 -2.91 11.15 6.30
N PHE A 34 -2.36 10.03 6.80
CA PHE A 34 -0.92 9.91 7.07
C PHE A 34 -0.06 10.05 5.79
N VAL A 35 -0.59 9.67 4.62
CA VAL A 35 0.10 9.78 3.33
C VAL A 35 0.22 11.25 2.95
N GLN A 36 -0.84 12.03 3.16
CA GLN A 36 -0.84 13.47 2.92
C GLN A 36 0.16 14.18 3.85
N VAL A 37 0.14 13.85 5.14
CA VAL A 37 1.11 14.39 6.12
C VAL A 37 2.55 14.03 5.76
N ALA A 38 2.80 12.77 5.38
CA ALA A 38 4.13 12.33 4.95
C ALA A 38 4.58 13.04 3.67
N ALA A 39 3.69 13.22 2.68
CA ALA A 39 4.00 13.94 1.45
C ALA A 39 4.36 15.41 1.74
N ILE A 40 3.62 16.09 2.62
CA ILE A 40 3.95 17.45 3.07
C ILE A 40 5.31 17.47 3.74
N TYR A 41 5.58 16.54 4.66
CA TYR A 41 6.87 16.46 5.35
C TYR A 41 8.03 16.26 4.36
N VAL A 42 7.88 15.35 3.41
CA VAL A 42 8.86 15.12 2.33
C VAL A 42 9.07 16.39 1.51
N ILE A 43 8.02 17.06 1.05
CA ILE A 43 8.12 18.31 0.28
C ILE A 43 8.87 19.37 1.09
N VAL A 44 8.55 19.56 2.36
CA VAL A 44 9.22 20.54 3.23
C VAL A 44 10.70 20.19 3.42
N CYS A 45 11.01 18.92 3.71
CA CYS A 45 12.39 18.45 3.87
C CYS A 45 13.22 18.65 2.60
N PHE A 46 12.72 18.21 1.45
CA PHE A 46 13.43 18.33 0.18
C PHE A 46 13.54 19.79 -0.28
N SER A 47 12.51 20.62 -0.08
CA SER A 47 12.59 22.05 -0.38
C SER A 47 13.66 22.74 0.45
N THR A 48 13.73 22.41 1.74
CA THR A 48 14.75 22.96 2.64
C THR A 48 16.16 22.53 2.21
N LEU A 49 16.34 21.25 1.88
CA LEU A 49 17.62 20.71 1.43
C LEU A 49 18.04 21.31 0.07
N TYR A 50 17.09 21.46 -0.85
CA TYR A 50 17.31 22.05 -2.16
C TYR A 50 17.71 23.53 -2.04
N GLU A 51 16.95 24.33 -1.27
CA GLU A 51 17.26 25.74 -1.07
C GLU A 51 18.60 25.94 -0.36
N TYR A 52 18.93 25.07 0.61
CA TYR A 52 20.26 25.04 1.21
C TYR A 52 21.35 24.74 0.18
N GLY A 53 21.20 23.69 -0.63
CA GLY A 53 22.17 23.34 -1.67
C GLY A 53 22.33 24.44 -2.72
N LYS A 54 21.23 25.04 -3.16
CA LYS A 54 21.18 26.16 -4.10
C LYS A 54 21.86 27.40 -3.54
N ALA A 55 21.61 27.77 -2.28
CA ALA A 55 22.27 28.90 -1.63
C ALA A 55 23.79 28.72 -1.55
N ASN A 56 24.25 27.48 -1.35
CA ASN A 56 25.66 27.12 -1.19
C ASN A 56 26.36 26.65 -2.49
N SER A 57 25.70 26.75 -3.65
CA SER A 57 26.21 26.21 -4.92
C SER A 57 27.32 27.04 -5.60
N GLY A 58 27.67 28.21 -5.03
CA GLY A 58 28.80 29.02 -5.48
C GLY A 58 28.75 29.36 -6.98
N PRO A 59 29.81 29.10 -7.77
CA PRO A 59 29.84 29.39 -9.21
C PRO A 59 28.76 28.70 -10.05
N LEU A 60 28.15 27.62 -9.55
CA LEU A 60 27.11 26.86 -10.27
C LEU A 60 25.70 27.44 -10.07
N LYS A 61 25.52 28.39 -9.14
CA LYS A 61 24.23 28.99 -8.79
C LYS A 61 23.45 29.55 -10.00
N PRO A 62 24.08 30.26 -10.96
CA PRO A 62 23.37 30.75 -12.14
C PRO A 62 22.83 29.62 -13.02
N GLY A 63 23.56 28.50 -13.13
CA GLY A 63 23.13 27.34 -13.90
C GLY A 63 21.93 26.63 -13.26
N VAL A 64 21.95 26.47 -11.93
CA VAL A 64 20.82 25.91 -11.18
C VAL A 64 19.56 26.76 -11.37
N GLN A 65 19.68 28.09 -11.29
CA GLN A 65 18.56 29.01 -11.50
C GLN A 65 18.03 29.00 -12.94
N ALA A 66 18.90 28.86 -13.94
CA ALA A 66 18.49 28.77 -15.34
C ALA A 66 17.69 27.48 -15.61
N VAL A 67 18.11 26.35 -15.04
CA VAL A 67 17.40 25.08 -15.14
C VAL A 67 16.06 25.15 -14.39
N GLU A 68 16.04 25.71 -13.18
CA GLU A 68 14.81 25.94 -12.42
C GLU A 68 13.79 26.78 -13.21
N ALA A 69 14.24 27.89 -13.81
CA ALA A 69 13.40 28.75 -14.64
C ALA A 69 12.87 28.02 -15.89
N SER A 70 13.71 27.19 -16.52
CA SER A 70 13.32 26.41 -17.70
C SER A 70 12.29 25.33 -17.34
N VAL A 71 12.52 24.59 -16.25
CA VAL A 71 11.60 23.59 -15.71
C VAL A 71 10.28 24.24 -15.32
N LYS A 72 10.31 25.36 -14.60
CA LYS A 72 9.11 26.10 -14.21
C LYS A 72 8.31 26.58 -15.42
N THR A 73 8.98 27.03 -16.47
CA THR A 73 8.31 27.48 -17.71
C THR A 73 7.72 26.32 -18.51
N ALA A 74 8.45 25.20 -18.61
CA ALA A 74 8.02 24.04 -19.38
C ALA A 74 6.92 23.25 -18.69
N ILE A 75 7.03 23.05 -17.37
CA ILE A 75 6.14 22.16 -16.60
C ILE A 75 5.09 22.95 -15.81
N GLY A 76 5.30 24.24 -15.53
CA GLY A 76 4.33 25.08 -14.82
C GLY A 76 2.90 25.02 -15.39
N PRO A 77 2.70 25.15 -16.72
CA PRO A 77 1.37 25.03 -17.32
C PRO A 77 0.74 23.64 -17.17
N VAL A 78 1.55 22.59 -17.04
CA VAL A 78 1.09 21.22 -16.79
C VAL A 78 0.70 21.07 -15.32
N TYR A 79 1.51 21.56 -14.41
CA TYR A 79 1.20 21.54 -12.97
C TYR A 79 -0.11 22.27 -12.66
N GLU A 80 -0.30 23.48 -13.18
CA GLU A 80 -1.55 24.25 -12.98
C GLU A 80 -2.79 23.48 -13.46
N LYS A 81 -2.68 22.68 -14.53
CA LYS A 81 -3.80 21.88 -15.05
C LYS A 81 -4.08 20.61 -14.28
N PHE A 82 -3.10 20.06 -13.58
CA PHE A 82 -3.17 18.71 -13.02
C PHE A 82 -2.84 18.63 -11.53
N HIS A 83 -2.59 19.75 -10.83
CA HIS A 83 -2.19 19.72 -9.42
C HIS A 83 -3.27 19.16 -8.48
N ASP A 84 -4.56 19.28 -8.84
CA ASP A 84 -5.67 18.73 -8.07
C ASP A 84 -5.89 17.22 -8.33
N VAL A 85 -5.51 16.73 -9.51
CA VAL A 85 -5.77 15.34 -9.94
C VAL A 85 -5.15 14.29 -8.99
N PRO A 86 -3.88 14.43 -8.51
CA PRO A 86 -3.30 13.51 -7.53
C PRO A 86 -4.09 13.46 -6.21
N PHE A 87 -4.64 14.60 -5.76
CA PHE A 87 -5.41 14.66 -4.52
C PHE A 87 -6.78 14.03 -4.69
N ASP A 88 -7.46 14.28 -5.81
CA ASP A 88 -8.74 13.64 -6.14
C ASP A 88 -8.60 12.13 -6.30
N LEU A 89 -7.51 11.68 -6.93
CA LEU A 89 -7.18 10.25 -7.02
C LEU A 89 -6.94 9.66 -5.63
N LEU A 90 -6.22 10.36 -4.75
CA LEU A 90 -5.98 9.92 -3.38
C LEU A 90 -7.30 9.82 -2.59
N LYS A 91 -8.22 10.77 -2.78
CA LYS A 91 -9.57 10.74 -2.19
C LYS A 91 -10.41 9.58 -2.70
N PHE A 92 -10.34 9.28 -4.00
CA PHE A 92 -11.00 8.11 -4.58
C PHE A 92 -10.45 6.80 -3.99
N ILE A 93 -9.13 6.69 -3.83
CA ILE A 93 -8.50 5.51 -3.22
C ILE A 93 -8.90 5.43 -1.74
N ASP A 94 -8.91 6.54 -1.01
CA ASP A 94 -9.34 6.59 0.39
C ASP A 94 -10.78 6.09 0.60
N LEU A 95 -11.69 6.51 -0.27
CA LEU A 95 -13.07 5.99 -0.31
C LEU A 95 -13.10 4.49 -0.58
N LYS A 96 -12.32 4.02 -1.56
CA LYS A 96 -12.23 2.60 -1.93
C LYS A 96 -11.61 1.73 -0.84
N VAL A 97 -10.64 2.26 -0.10
CA VAL A 97 -10.08 1.61 1.09
C VAL A 97 -11.15 1.50 2.18
N GLY A 98 -11.99 2.52 2.34
CA GLY A 98 -13.18 2.46 3.19
C GLY A 98 -14.13 1.33 2.80
N ASP A 99 -14.53 1.25 1.54
CA ASP A 99 -15.39 0.19 1.01
C ASP A 99 -14.78 -1.20 1.29
N LEU A 100 -13.48 -1.35 1.03
CA LEU A 100 -12.75 -2.60 1.26
C LEU A 100 -12.71 -2.98 2.75
N ILE A 101 -12.46 -2.02 3.64
CA ILE A 101 -12.45 -2.27 5.09
C ILE A 101 -13.83 -2.69 5.56
N THR A 102 -14.90 -2.06 5.08
CA THR A 102 -16.27 -2.46 5.45
C THR A 102 -16.64 -3.85 4.95
N GLU A 103 -16.21 -4.22 3.74
CA GLU A 103 -16.42 -5.55 3.17
C GLU A 103 -15.63 -6.62 3.94
N VAL A 104 -14.34 -6.36 4.20
CA VAL A 104 -13.45 -7.27 4.95
C VAL A 104 -13.90 -7.43 6.40
N ASP A 105 -14.33 -6.37 7.08
CA ASP A 105 -14.79 -6.44 8.47
C ASP A 105 -16.15 -7.17 8.56
N SER A 106 -16.93 -7.22 7.47
CA SER A 106 -18.16 -8.02 7.42
C SER A 106 -17.91 -9.50 7.12
N HIS A 107 -16.85 -9.85 6.39
CA HIS A 107 -16.61 -11.23 5.89
C HIS A 107 -15.44 -11.97 6.55
N LEU A 108 -14.47 -11.27 7.14
CA LEU A 108 -13.20 -11.85 7.60
C LEU A 108 -12.64 -11.31 8.94
N PRO A 109 -13.43 -10.72 9.87
CA PRO A 109 -12.87 -10.01 11.03
C PRO A 109 -12.07 -10.90 11.97
N SER A 110 -12.42 -12.17 12.12
CA SER A 110 -11.75 -13.10 13.05
C SER A 110 -10.40 -13.61 12.52
N LEU A 111 -10.31 -13.95 11.23
CA LEU A 111 -9.12 -14.58 10.67
C LEU A 111 -7.95 -13.60 10.54
N LEU A 112 -8.22 -12.37 10.07
CA LEU A 112 -7.19 -11.33 9.95
C LEU A 112 -6.72 -10.84 11.32
N LYS A 113 -7.64 -10.59 12.27
CA LYS A 113 -7.28 -10.16 13.63
C LYS A 113 -6.49 -11.25 14.35
N GLN A 114 -6.81 -12.52 14.12
CA GLN A 114 -6.05 -13.64 14.67
C GLN A 114 -4.65 -13.75 14.05
N ALA A 115 -4.54 -13.63 12.72
CA ALA A 115 -3.26 -13.70 12.02
C ALA A 115 -2.32 -12.54 12.40
N SER A 116 -2.84 -11.30 12.46
CA SER A 116 -2.06 -10.12 12.86
C SER A 116 -1.66 -10.18 14.33
N SER A 117 -2.57 -10.57 15.24
CA SER A 117 -2.25 -10.75 16.66
C SER A 117 -1.20 -11.85 16.85
N LYS A 118 -1.27 -12.93 16.08
CA LYS A 118 -0.29 -14.02 16.12
C LYS A 118 1.07 -13.57 15.58
N ALA A 119 1.11 -12.81 14.49
CA ALA A 119 2.34 -12.26 13.93
C ALA A 119 3.01 -11.26 14.88
N LEU A 120 2.23 -10.35 15.47
CA LEU A 120 2.70 -9.39 16.47
C LEU A 120 3.24 -10.09 17.72
N LEU A 121 2.52 -11.09 18.22
CA LEU A 121 2.95 -11.89 19.36
C LEU A 121 4.24 -12.66 19.07
N ILE A 122 4.39 -13.21 17.85
CA ILE A 122 5.63 -13.86 17.42
C ILE A 122 6.79 -12.86 17.36
N ALA A 123 6.57 -11.66 16.83
CA ALA A 123 7.58 -10.60 16.79
C ALA A 123 8.02 -10.18 18.21
N HIS A 124 7.06 -10.06 19.14
CA HIS A 124 7.35 -9.75 20.55
C HIS A 124 8.09 -10.86 21.31
N ARG A 125 8.07 -12.11 20.82
CA ARG A 125 8.85 -13.23 21.39
C ARG A 125 10.25 -13.38 20.79
N ALA A 126 10.58 -12.64 19.74
CA ALA A 126 11.93 -12.66 19.16
C ALA A 126 13.07 -12.39 20.19
N PRO A 127 12.90 -11.50 21.20
CA PRO A 127 13.90 -11.28 22.24
C PRO A 127 14.08 -12.48 23.19
N GLU A 128 13.05 -13.28 23.44
CA GLU A 128 13.11 -14.48 24.29
C GLU A 128 13.91 -15.59 23.60
N ILE A 129 13.67 -15.78 22.30
CA ILE A 129 14.42 -16.74 21.48
C ILE A 129 15.90 -16.32 21.39
N ALA A 130 16.18 -15.02 21.32
CA ALA A 130 17.55 -14.50 21.37
C ALA A 130 18.24 -14.74 22.73
N ARG A 131 17.50 -14.75 23.84
CA ARG A 131 18.04 -15.01 25.19
C ARG A 131 18.32 -16.48 25.44
N ASP A 132 17.48 -17.40 24.97
CA ASP A 132 17.68 -18.85 25.17
C ASP A 132 18.95 -19.40 24.47
N LEU A 133 19.45 -18.69 23.45
CA LEU A 133 20.63 -19.09 22.68
C LEU A 133 21.93 -18.41 23.15
N THR A 134 21.90 -17.72 24.29
CA THR A 134 23.07 -17.03 24.87
C THR A 134 24.22 -17.99 25.22
N SER A 135 23.92 -19.26 25.54
CA SER A 135 24.94 -20.29 25.82
C SER A 135 25.74 -20.72 24.58
N GLU A 136 25.17 -20.56 23.38
CA GLU A 136 25.83 -20.87 22.09
C GLU A 136 26.85 -19.78 21.69
N VAL A 137 26.63 -18.54 22.15
CA VAL A 137 27.51 -17.38 21.92
C VAL A 137 28.86 -17.58 22.61
N GLN A 138 28.89 -18.21 23.78
CA GLN A 138 30.14 -18.50 24.51
C GLN A 138 31.01 -19.56 23.82
N ARG A 139 30.43 -20.39 22.95
CA ARG A 139 31.10 -21.57 22.37
C ARG A 139 31.59 -21.34 20.94
N ASN A 140 30.84 -20.56 20.13
CA ASN A 140 31.04 -20.50 18.67
C ASN A 140 31.36 -19.09 18.13
N GLY A 141 31.42 -18.05 18.96
CA GLY A 141 31.73 -16.67 18.52
C GLY A 141 30.53 -15.93 17.90
N LEU A 142 30.50 -14.61 18.03
CA LEU A 142 29.31 -13.76 17.81
C LEU A 142 28.76 -13.81 16.36
N ALA A 143 29.63 -13.86 15.36
CA ALA A 143 29.24 -13.84 13.95
C ALA A 143 28.64 -15.19 13.48
N ASP A 144 29.24 -16.30 13.91
CA ASP A 144 28.75 -17.64 13.58
C ASP A 144 27.44 -17.95 14.31
N THR A 145 27.28 -17.48 15.55
CA THR A 145 26.01 -17.58 16.28
C THR A 145 24.90 -16.76 15.62
N ALA A 146 25.15 -15.52 15.16
CA ALA A 146 24.15 -14.71 14.48
C ALA A 146 23.67 -15.35 13.16
N ASN A 147 24.59 -15.92 12.38
CA ASN A 147 24.27 -16.64 11.15
C ASN A 147 23.46 -17.92 11.43
N ASN A 148 23.83 -18.69 12.46
CA ASN A 148 23.11 -19.91 12.84
C ASN A 148 21.72 -19.61 13.42
N ILE A 149 21.56 -18.52 14.19
CA ILE A 149 20.24 -18.03 14.64
C ILE A 149 19.39 -17.63 13.44
N GLY A 150 19.95 -16.85 12.50
CA GLY A 150 19.26 -16.47 11.27
C GLY A 150 18.77 -17.67 10.47
N LYS A 151 19.64 -18.68 10.30
CA LYS A 151 19.29 -19.95 9.63
C LYS A 151 18.23 -20.75 10.39
N ALA A 152 18.37 -20.91 11.71
CA ALA A 152 17.42 -21.67 12.52
C ALA A 152 16.02 -21.03 12.55
N LEU A 153 15.96 -19.70 12.66
CA LEU A 153 14.72 -18.94 12.54
C LEU A 153 14.13 -19.12 11.13
N TYR A 154 14.95 -18.94 10.09
CA TYR A 154 14.50 -19.13 8.71
C TYR A 154 13.91 -20.54 8.50
N THR A 155 14.62 -21.60 8.87
CA THR A 155 14.12 -22.99 8.73
C THR A 155 12.85 -23.26 9.51
N LYS A 156 12.67 -22.65 10.69
CA LYS A 156 11.46 -22.81 11.50
C LYS A 156 10.25 -22.11 10.89
N TYR A 157 10.45 -20.93 10.33
CA TYR A 157 9.35 -20.10 9.82
C TYR A 157 9.07 -20.34 8.33
N GLU A 158 10.06 -20.77 7.54
CA GLU A 158 9.93 -21.08 6.12
C GLU A 158 8.72 -21.98 5.79
N PRO A 159 8.50 -23.14 6.44
CA PRO A 159 7.35 -23.98 6.11
C PRO A 159 6.02 -23.32 6.47
N THR A 160 5.97 -22.53 7.55
CA THR A 160 4.77 -21.79 7.95
C THR A 160 4.48 -20.65 6.98
N ALA A 161 5.53 -19.91 6.56
CA ALA A 161 5.42 -18.86 5.56
C ALA A 161 4.96 -19.44 4.22
N LYS A 162 5.56 -20.54 3.76
CA LYS A 162 5.17 -21.23 2.52
C LYS A 162 3.73 -21.74 2.55
N ASP A 163 3.28 -22.35 3.66
CA ASP A 163 1.89 -22.80 3.83
C ASP A 163 0.90 -21.61 3.80
N LEU A 164 1.23 -20.51 4.48
CA LEU A 164 0.42 -19.30 4.44
C LEU A 164 0.38 -18.71 3.02
N TYR A 165 1.53 -18.58 2.36
CA TYR A 165 1.58 -18.11 0.97
C TYR A 165 0.74 -18.99 0.06
N ALA A 166 0.88 -20.32 0.12
CA ALA A 166 0.09 -21.24 -0.70
C ALA A 166 -1.43 -21.12 -0.48
N LYS A 167 -1.87 -20.83 0.76
CA LYS A 167 -3.28 -20.62 1.09
C LYS A 167 -3.83 -19.30 0.55
N TYR A 168 -3.05 -18.23 0.66
CA TYR A 168 -3.52 -16.88 0.31
C TYR A 168 -3.25 -16.49 -1.14
N GLU A 169 -2.21 -17.03 -1.75
CA GLU A 169 -1.82 -16.76 -3.13
C GLU A 169 -2.98 -16.86 -4.13
N PRO A 170 -3.76 -17.96 -4.21
CA PRO A 170 -4.86 -18.03 -5.19
C PRO A 170 -5.97 -17.02 -4.91
N VAL A 171 -6.19 -16.65 -3.64
CA VAL A 171 -7.18 -15.63 -3.25
C VAL A 171 -6.67 -14.24 -3.62
N ALA A 172 -5.40 -13.95 -3.37
CA ALA A 172 -4.76 -12.69 -3.73
C ALA A 172 -4.72 -12.51 -5.25
N GLU A 173 -4.34 -13.54 -6.01
CA GLU A 173 -4.32 -13.55 -7.46
C GLU A 173 -5.70 -13.29 -8.04
N LYS A 174 -6.73 -14.02 -7.59
CA LYS A 174 -8.11 -13.82 -8.05
C LYS A 174 -8.59 -12.40 -7.81
N ASN A 175 -8.31 -11.85 -6.63
CA ASN A 175 -8.67 -10.47 -6.29
C ASN A 175 -7.91 -9.45 -7.13
N ALA A 176 -6.59 -9.63 -7.32
CA ALA A 176 -5.77 -8.76 -8.15
C ALA A 176 -6.26 -8.74 -9.61
N VAL A 177 -6.55 -9.91 -10.19
CA VAL A 177 -7.11 -10.04 -11.54
C VAL A 177 -8.49 -9.37 -11.63
N SER A 178 -9.36 -9.58 -10.64
CA SER A 178 -10.69 -8.95 -10.59
C SER A 178 -10.61 -7.41 -10.51
N ALA A 179 -9.75 -6.88 -9.63
CA ALA A 179 -9.51 -5.46 -9.47
C ALA A 179 -8.93 -4.85 -10.75
N TRP A 180 -7.93 -5.50 -11.35
CA TRP A 180 -7.34 -5.08 -12.62
C TRP A 180 -8.38 -5.00 -13.74
N ARG A 181 -9.23 -6.03 -13.86
CA ARG A 181 -10.29 -6.09 -14.88
C ARG A 181 -11.34 -4.99 -14.67
N SER A 182 -11.62 -4.63 -13.41
CA SER A 182 -12.54 -3.54 -13.06
C SER A 182 -11.93 -2.17 -13.36
N LEU A 183 -10.65 -1.97 -13.04
CA LEU A 183 -9.92 -0.75 -13.36
C LEU A 183 -9.86 -0.51 -14.87
N ASN A 184 -9.63 -1.55 -15.68
CA ASN A 184 -9.64 -1.45 -17.15
C ASN A 184 -10.99 -1.05 -17.77
N LYS A 185 -12.09 -1.04 -17.00
CA LYS A 185 -13.38 -0.49 -17.46
C LYS A 185 -13.47 1.05 -17.33
N LEU A 186 -12.54 1.67 -16.61
CA LEU A 186 -12.50 3.12 -16.44
C LEU A 186 -11.96 3.80 -17.70
N PRO A 187 -12.48 4.97 -18.10
CA PRO A 187 -12.20 5.58 -19.41
C PRO A 187 -10.73 5.96 -19.66
N PHE A 188 -9.92 6.16 -18.61
CA PHE A 188 -8.50 6.53 -18.74
C PHE A 188 -7.52 5.44 -18.29
N PHE A 189 -7.99 4.44 -17.55
CA PHE A 189 -7.10 3.46 -16.95
C PHE A 189 -6.37 2.59 -17.97
N PRO A 190 -6.97 2.13 -19.09
CA PRO A 190 -6.24 1.36 -20.09
C PRO A 190 -5.03 2.09 -20.68
N GLN A 191 -5.12 3.41 -20.89
CA GLN A 191 -4.03 4.23 -21.41
C GLN A 191 -2.90 4.37 -20.38
N VAL A 192 -3.28 4.56 -19.11
CA VAL A 192 -2.33 4.58 -17.99
C VAL A 192 -1.66 3.20 -17.81
N ALA A 193 -2.42 2.12 -17.94
CA ALA A 193 -1.92 0.75 -17.83
C ALA A 193 -0.90 0.42 -18.92
N GLN A 194 -1.08 0.89 -20.16
CA GLN A 194 -0.11 0.72 -21.25
C GLN A 194 1.26 1.33 -20.95
N ILE A 195 1.32 2.35 -20.08
CA ILE A 195 2.58 2.98 -19.64
C ILE A 195 3.11 2.28 -18.38
N LEU A 196 2.25 2.04 -17.41
CA LEU A 196 2.64 1.50 -16.10
C LEU A 196 3.06 0.03 -16.18
N VAL A 197 2.42 -0.80 -16.98
CA VAL A 197 2.71 -2.24 -17.05
C VAL A 197 4.13 -2.50 -17.56
N PRO A 198 4.57 -1.96 -18.72
CA PRO A 198 5.94 -2.16 -19.18
C PRO A 198 6.98 -1.55 -18.22
N THR A 199 6.65 -0.40 -17.62
CA THR A 199 7.51 0.27 -16.63
C THR A 199 7.70 -0.60 -15.40
N ALA A 200 6.62 -1.16 -14.85
CA ALA A 200 6.67 -2.06 -13.71
C ALA A 200 7.44 -3.34 -14.03
N ALA A 201 7.25 -3.91 -15.24
CA ALA A 201 8.00 -5.08 -15.69
C ALA A 201 9.51 -4.80 -15.76
N TYR A 202 9.91 -3.69 -16.38
CA TYR A 202 11.31 -3.26 -16.48
C TYR A 202 11.97 -3.09 -15.10
N TRP A 203 11.32 -2.38 -14.19
CA TRP A 203 11.87 -2.16 -12.84
C TRP A 203 11.90 -3.45 -12.00
N SER A 204 10.91 -4.32 -12.16
CA SER A 204 10.90 -5.63 -11.51
C SER A 204 12.06 -6.50 -11.99
N GLU A 205 12.33 -6.51 -13.29
CA GLU A 205 13.45 -7.24 -13.87
C GLU A 205 14.80 -6.68 -13.37
N LYS A 206 14.95 -5.35 -13.31
CA LYS A 206 16.16 -4.70 -12.78
C LYS A 206 16.40 -5.04 -11.31
N TYR A 207 15.35 -5.01 -10.50
CA TYR A 207 15.42 -5.43 -9.10
C TYR A 207 15.86 -6.90 -9.01
N ASN A 208 15.24 -7.81 -9.77
CA ASN A 208 15.59 -9.23 -9.77
C ASN A 208 17.05 -9.46 -10.18
N GLN A 209 17.55 -8.72 -11.18
CA GLN A 209 18.95 -8.77 -11.60
C GLN A 209 19.90 -8.41 -10.45
N VAL A 210 19.60 -7.36 -9.68
CA VAL A 210 20.40 -6.93 -8.54
C VAL A 210 20.38 -7.97 -7.42
N VAL A 211 19.21 -8.53 -7.10
CA VAL A 211 19.08 -9.57 -6.08
C VAL A 211 19.85 -10.83 -6.46
N ASN A 212 19.70 -11.29 -7.71
CA ASN A 212 20.43 -12.46 -8.22
C ASN A 212 21.94 -12.22 -8.19
N TYR A 213 22.41 -11.08 -8.71
CA TYR A 213 23.82 -10.71 -8.66
C TYR A 213 24.35 -10.72 -7.22
N ALA A 214 23.63 -10.10 -6.28
CA ALA A 214 24.06 -10.07 -4.88
C ALA A 214 24.09 -11.48 -4.26
N SER A 215 23.12 -12.34 -4.59
CA SER A 215 23.08 -13.73 -4.13
C SER A 215 24.24 -14.55 -4.70
N GLU A 216 24.54 -14.41 -6.00
CA GLU A 216 25.64 -15.10 -6.68
C GLU A 216 27.01 -14.70 -6.14
N ASN A 217 27.16 -13.45 -5.70
CA ASN A 217 28.38 -12.95 -5.08
C ASN A 217 28.47 -13.23 -3.56
N GLY A 218 27.54 -14.01 -3.00
CA GLY A 218 27.59 -14.47 -1.61
C GLY A 218 27.21 -13.42 -0.56
N TYR A 219 26.52 -12.34 -0.95
CA TYR A 219 26.01 -11.37 0.01
C TYR A 219 24.85 -11.99 0.79
N ALA A 220 25.07 -12.31 2.07
CA ALA A 220 24.08 -12.98 2.93
C ALA A 220 22.72 -12.25 3.01
N VAL A 221 22.71 -10.92 2.83
CA VAL A 221 21.48 -10.11 2.82
C VAL A 221 20.58 -10.39 1.61
N ALA A 222 21.14 -10.85 0.48
CA ALA A 222 20.41 -11.11 -0.75
C ALA A 222 19.34 -12.19 -0.58
N HIS A 223 19.59 -13.19 0.26
CA HIS A 223 18.65 -14.29 0.52
C HIS A 223 17.35 -13.85 1.22
N TYR A 224 17.31 -12.64 1.77
CA TYR A 224 16.09 -12.08 2.37
C TYR A 224 15.24 -11.27 1.38
N PHE A 225 15.76 -10.98 0.18
CA PHE A 225 15.04 -10.24 -0.85
C PHE A 225 14.35 -11.21 -1.81
N PRO A 226 13.00 -11.25 -1.86
CA PRO A 226 12.28 -12.17 -2.73
C PRO A 226 12.41 -11.74 -4.19
N ILE A 227 12.51 -12.72 -5.10
CA ILE A 227 12.43 -12.50 -6.55
C ILE A 227 10.97 -12.26 -6.93
N ILE A 228 10.74 -11.24 -7.77
CA ILE A 228 9.42 -10.93 -8.30
C ILE A 228 9.15 -11.86 -9.50
N PRO A 229 8.11 -12.70 -9.49
CA PRO A 229 7.85 -13.66 -10.56
C PRO A 229 7.11 -13.00 -11.74
N VAL A 230 7.82 -12.15 -12.50
CA VAL A 230 7.26 -11.28 -13.55
C VAL A 230 6.50 -12.08 -14.61
N GLU A 231 7.03 -13.23 -15.06
CA GLU A 231 6.44 -14.07 -16.10
C GLU A 231 5.14 -14.72 -15.63
N ARG A 232 5.11 -15.17 -14.37
CA ARG A 232 3.91 -15.74 -13.75
C ARG A 232 2.81 -14.70 -13.64
N ILE A 233 3.16 -13.47 -13.22
CA ILE A 233 2.24 -12.34 -13.14
C ILE A 233 1.69 -12.02 -14.53
N ALA A 234 2.56 -11.87 -15.54
CA ALA A 234 2.14 -11.59 -16.91
C ALA A 234 1.12 -12.64 -17.42
N LYS A 235 1.43 -13.93 -17.25
CA LYS A 235 0.55 -15.03 -17.64
C LYS A 235 -0.84 -14.98 -17.00
N MET A 236 -0.95 -14.53 -15.74
CA MET A 236 -2.24 -14.39 -15.05
C MET A 236 -3.14 -13.33 -15.68
N PHE A 237 -2.55 -12.26 -16.20
CA PHE A 237 -3.30 -11.17 -16.80
C PHE A 237 -3.60 -11.38 -18.29
N GLU A 238 -2.89 -12.28 -18.98
CA GLU A 238 -3.14 -12.68 -20.37
C GLU A 238 -4.30 -13.68 -20.52
N GLY A 239 -4.51 -14.57 -19.54
CA GLY A 239 -5.45 -15.70 -19.61
C GLY A 239 -6.96 -15.38 -19.59
N GLY A 240 -7.38 -14.14 -19.80
CA GLY A 240 -8.78 -13.72 -19.81
C GLY A 240 -9.48 -13.76 -21.19
N ALA A 241 -8.78 -14.14 -22.26
CA ALA A 241 -9.28 -14.03 -23.64
C ALA A 241 -9.56 -15.38 -24.34
N ALA A 242 -9.37 -16.53 -23.68
CA ALA A 242 -9.31 -17.83 -24.37
C ALA A 242 -10.25 -18.92 -23.82
N THR A 243 -11.32 -18.57 -23.10
CA THR A 243 -12.33 -19.56 -22.66
C THR A 243 -13.75 -19.05 -22.78
N GLU A 244 -14.12 -18.57 -23.96
CA GLU A 244 -15.51 -18.52 -24.45
C GLU A 244 -15.42 -18.75 -25.95
N ASN A 245 -15.47 -20.02 -26.36
CA ASN A 245 -15.89 -20.49 -27.69
C ASN A 245 -15.46 -21.96 -27.81
N GLU A 246 -16.31 -22.87 -27.31
CA GLU A 246 -16.54 -24.18 -27.92
C GLU A 246 -17.63 -24.90 -27.11
N GLN A 247 -18.88 -24.62 -27.48
CA GLN A 247 -20.02 -25.46 -27.14
C GLN A 247 -20.41 -26.14 -28.46
N PRO A 248 -20.24 -27.47 -28.62
CA PRO A 248 -20.65 -28.12 -29.85
C PRO A 248 -22.17 -28.28 -29.84
N VAL A 249 -22.80 -27.68 -30.84
CA VAL A 249 -24.19 -27.90 -31.23
C VAL A 249 -24.36 -29.38 -31.57
N ALA A 250 -25.16 -30.08 -30.76
CA ALA A 250 -25.70 -31.37 -31.13
C ALA A 250 -26.75 -31.18 -32.23
N SER A 251 -26.39 -31.48 -33.48
CA SER A 251 -27.35 -31.71 -34.55
C SER A 251 -27.79 -33.16 -34.51
N GLY A 252 -29.10 -33.36 -34.38
CA GLY A 252 -29.73 -34.65 -34.58
C GLY A 252 -29.77 -35.05 -36.05
N GLN A 253 -29.58 -36.35 -36.28
CA GLN A 253 -30.36 -37.18 -37.20
C GLN A 253 -30.24 -38.64 -36.75
#